data_AF-A0A924YAF1-F1
#
_entry.id   AF-A0A924YAF1-F1
#
_cell.length_a   1.000
_cell.length_b   1.000
_cell.length_c   1.000
_cell.angle_alpha   90.00
_cell.angle_beta   90.00
_cell.angle_gamma   90.00
#
_symmetry.space_group_name_H-M   'P 1'
#
loop_
_entity.id
_entity.type
_entity.pdbx_description
1 polymer ?
#
loop_
_entity_poly.entity_id
_entity_poly.type
_entity_poly.pdbx_seq_one_letter_code
_entity_poly.pdbx_strand_id
1 'polypeptide(L)' 'MLEIVDAQTLEPRQAIPVEAGPQGVTIAPDGRTAFVANLGAGSVSVVDLSTGKVSRSIKVGSTPEFILYATIR' A
#
# COMPACT_ATOMS: atom_id res chain seq x y z
N MET A 1 8.56 2.45 -3.14
CA MET A 1 8.08 1.05 -3.26
C MET A 1 7.47 0.62 -1.94
N LEU A 2 6.58 -0.37 -1.96
CA LEU A 2 6.17 -1.11 -0.76
C LEU A 2 7.11 -2.31 -0.63
N GLU A 3 7.79 -2.44 0.50
CA GLU A 3 8.68 -3.58 0.76
C GLU A 3 7.98 -4.60 1.66
N ILE A 4 8.00 -5.87 1.25
CA ILE A 4 7.56 -6.99 2.06
C ILE A 4 8.78 -7.59 2.73
N VAL A 5 8.78 -7.59 4.06
CA VAL A 5 9.87 -8.14 4.88
C VAL A 5 9.36 -9.36 5.63
N ASP A 6 10.16 -10.41 5.67
CA ASP A 6 9.91 -11.56 6.52
C ASP A 6 9.98 -11.16 7.99
N ALA A 7 8.89 -11.34 8.75
CA ALA A 7 8.84 -10.90 10.13
C ALA A 7 9.73 -11.73 11.08
N GLN A 8 10.14 -12.94 10.68
CA GLN A 8 10.99 -13.80 11.49
C GLN A 8 12.47 -13.56 11.21
N THR A 9 12.84 -13.45 9.93
CA THR A 9 14.25 -13.30 9.52
C THR A 9 14.67 -11.86 9.30
N LEU A 10 13.72 -10.92 9.19
CA LEU A 10 13.92 -9.52 8.82
C LEU A 10 14.52 -9.34 7.41
N GLU A 11 14.42 -10.37 6.57
CA GLU A 11 14.94 -10.34 5.21
C GLU A 11 13.88 -9.78 4.24
N PRO A 12 14.29 -8.96 3.26
CA PRO A 12 13.41 -8.53 2.17
C PRO A 12 12.94 -9.73 1.34
N ARG A 13 11.63 -9.83 1.12
CA ARG A 13 11.00 -10.89 0.31
C ARG A 13 10.56 -10.39 -1.06
N GLN A 14 10.06 -9.17 -1.12
CA GLN A 14 9.52 -8.60 -2.35
C GLN A 14 9.43 -7.08 -2.28
N ALA A 15 9.96 -6.43 -3.31
CA ALA A 15 9.71 -5.02 -3.59
C ALA A 15 8.55 -4.89 -4.56
N ILE A 16 7.50 -4.15 -4.16
CA ILE A 16 6.34 -3.86 -5.01
C ILE A 16 6.41 -2.39 -5.45
N PRO A 17 6.58 -2.11 -6.75
CA PRO A 17 6.51 -0.74 -7.26
C PRO A 17 5.11 -0.16 -7.03
N VAL A 18 5.06 1.01 -6.39
CA VAL A 18 3.86 1.84 -6.17
C VAL A 18 4.11 3.23 -6.75
N GLU A 19 3.12 4.13 -6.73
CA GLU A 19 3.33 5.48 -7.23
C GLU A 19 4.30 6.32 -6.37
N ALA A 20 4.63 7.51 -6.85
CA ALA A 20 5.68 8.36 -6.30
C ALA A 20 5.40 8.81 -4.85
N GLY A 21 6.45 8.77 -4.03
CA GLY A 21 6.44 9.25 -2.64
C GLY A 21 5.51 8.46 -1.71
N PRO A 22 5.63 7.13 -1.59
CA PRO A 22 4.84 6.38 -0.62
C PRO A 22 5.18 6.84 0.81
N GLN A 23 4.15 7.09 1.62
CA GLN A 23 4.27 7.67 2.97
C GLN A 23 3.64 6.79 4.06
N GLY A 24 2.48 6.21 3.79
CA GLY A 24 1.76 5.38 4.74
C GLY A 24 1.21 4.11 4.09
N VAL A 25 1.06 3.06 4.88
CA VAL A 25 0.49 1.77 4.45
C VAL A 25 -0.56 1.28 5.44
N THR A 26 -1.62 0.67 4.93
CA THR A 26 -2.63 -0.04 5.73
C THR A 26 -3.00 -1.34 5.04
N ILE A 27 -3.08 -2.43 5.79
CA ILE A 27 -3.47 -3.74 5.27
C ILE A 27 -4.90 -4.03 5.71
N ALA A 28 -5.73 -4.53 4.80
CA ALA A 28 -7.08 -4.99 5.12
C ALA A 28 -7.03 -6.19 6.09
N PRO A 29 -8.06 -6.40 6.93
CA PRO A 29 -8.07 -7.51 7.90
C PRO A 29 -7.94 -8.92 7.28
N ASP A 30 -8.27 -9.08 5.99
CA ASP A 30 -8.11 -10.35 5.28
C ASP A 30 -6.64 -10.65 4.89
N GLY A 31 -5.73 -9.68 5.09
CA GLY A 31 -4.31 -9.80 4.76
C GLY A 31 -4.00 -9.86 3.26
N ARG A 32 -4.99 -9.64 2.38
CA ARG A 32 -4.84 -9.79 0.92
C ARG A 32 -4.61 -8.47 0.20
N THR A 33 -5.10 -7.38 0.78
CA THR A 33 -5.02 -6.06 0.16
C THR A 33 -4.24 -5.09 1.04
N ALA A 34 -3.26 -4.40 0.47
CA ALA A 34 -2.63 -3.24 1.09
C ALA A 34 -3.02 -1.96 0.35
N PHE A 35 -3.16 -0.87 1.10
CA PHE A 35 -3.39 0.47 0.60
C PHE A 35 -2.16 1.31 0.95
N VAL A 36 -1.56 1.95 -0.06
CA VAL A 36 -0.34 2.76 0.11
C VAL A 36 -0.64 4.19 -0.29
N ALA A 37 -0.49 5.12 0.66
CA ALA A 37 -0.61 6.55 0.41
C ALA A 37 0.63 7.03 -0.32
N ASN A 38 0.46 7.58 -1.51
CA ASN A 38 1.53 8.09 -2.35
C ASN A 38 1.47 9.63 -2.34
N LEU A 39 2.17 10.24 -1.38
CA LEU A 39 2.25 11.68 -1.16
C LEU A 39 2.67 12.41 -2.43
N GLY A 40 3.73 11.94 -3.09
CA GLY A 40 4.27 12.57 -4.30
C GLY A 40 3.34 12.48 -5.52
N ALA A 41 2.46 11.47 -5.56
CA ALA A 41 1.54 11.25 -6.68
C ALA A 41 0.10 11.70 -6.42
N GLY A 42 -0.21 12.16 -5.19
CA GLY A 42 -1.56 12.55 -4.78
C GLY A 42 -2.58 11.41 -4.89
N SER A 43 -2.14 10.19 -4.60
CA SER A 43 -2.90 8.96 -4.85
C SER A 43 -2.79 7.93 -3.74
N VAL A 44 -3.64 6.90 -3.80
CA VAL A 44 -3.52 5.67 -3.03
C VAL A 44 -3.37 4.51 -4.01
N SER A 45 -2.28 3.74 -3.89
CA SER A 45 -2.14 2.46 -4.58
C SER A 45 -2.84 1.36 -3.79
N VAL A 46 -3.70 0.60 -4.46
CA VAL A 46 -4.29 -0.64 -3.95
C VAL A 46 -3.42 -1.79 -4.47
N VAL A 47 -2.86 -2.56 -3.56
CA VAL A 47 -1.91 -3.64 -3.83
C VAL A 47 -2.53 -4.97 -3.46
N ASP A 48 -2.55 -5.91 -4.41
CA ASP A 48 -2.86 -7.30 -4.16
C ASP A 48 -1.59 -8.00 -3.67
N LEU A 49 -1.60 -8.44 -2.41
CA LEU A 49 -0.45 -9.06 -1.74
C LEU A 49 -0.24 -10.52 -2.14
N SER A 50 -1.23 -11.18 -2.74
CA SER A 50 -1.07 -12.55 -3.24
C SER A 50 -0.28 -12.59 -4.55
N THR A 51 -0.45 -11.55 -5.38
CA THR A 51 0.26 -11.42 -6.66
C THR A 51 1.45 -10.47 -6.59
N GLY A 52 1.54 -9.65 -5.54
CA GLY A 52 2.56 -8.63 -5.36
C GLY A 52 2.47 -7.50 -6.40
N LYS A 53 1.25 -7.12 -6.78
CA LYS A 53 0.99 -6.14 -7.85
C LYS A 53 0.01 -5.07 -7.42
N VAL A 54 0.20 -3.85 -7.94
CA VAL A 54 -0.80 -2.78 -7.84
C VAL A 54 -1.99 -3.17 -8.72
N SER A 55 -3.16 -3.36 -8.10
CA SER A 55 -4.41 -3.70 -8.79
C SER A 55 -5.21 -2.46 -9.17
N ARG A 56 -5.00 -1.34 -8.47
CA ARG A 56 -5.68 -0.05 -8.75
C ARG A 56 -4.88 1.12 -8.20
N SER A 57 -5.00 2.28 -8.84
CA SER A 57 -4.59 3.58 -8.30
C SER A 57 -5.81 4.48 -8.13
N ILE A 58 -5.92 5.16 -7.00
CA ILE A 58 -7.05 6.03 -6.64
C ILE A 58 -6.50 7.43 -6.42
N LYS A 59 -6.96 8.41 -7.20
CA LYS A 59 -6.62 9.83 -6.93
C LYS A 59 -7.41 10.34 -5.74
N VAL A 60 -6.71 10.93 -4.77
CA VAL A 60 -7.30 11.42 -3.51
C VAL A 60 -7.02 12.89 -3.24
N GLY A 61 -6.18 13.52 -4.08
CA GLY A 61 -5.80 14.93 -3.93
C GLY A 61 -4.44 15.09 -3.27
N SER A 62 -4.20 16.26 -2.69
CA SER A 62 -2.87 16.66 -2.24
C SER A 62 -2.42 15.88 -1.00
N THR A 63 -1.16 15.41 -1.05
CA THR A 63 -0.38 14.92 0.09
C THR A 63 -1.08 13.93 1.03
N PRO A 64 -1.56 12.77 0.54
CA PRO A 64 -2.03 11.71 1.43
C PRO A 64 -0.86 11.17 2.27
N GLU A 65 -1.05 11.07 3.58
CA GLU A 65 -0.03 10.58 4.52
C GLU A 65 -0.46 9.28 5.22
N PHE A 66 -1.67 9.28 5.80
CA PHE A 66 -2.20 8.15 6.56
C PHE A 66 -3.47 7.59 5.90
N ILE A 67 -3.69 6.29 6.09
CA ILE A 67 -4.87 5.57 5.63
C ILE A 67 -5.50 4.87 6.84
N LEU A 68 -6.83 4.91 6.91
CA LEU A 68 -7.60 4.04 7.78
C LEU A 68 -8.42 3.10 6.90
N TYR A 69 -8.38 1.81 7.20
CA TYR A 69 -9.30 0.86 6.61
C TYR A 69 -10.55 0.75 7.50
N ALA A 70 -11.72 0.96 6.90
CA ALA A 70 -13.01 0.72 7.54
C ALA A 70 -14.01 0.19 6.51
N THR A 71 -14.96 -0.62 6.98
CA THR A 71 -16.15 -0.97 6.21
C THR A 71 -17.31 -0.18 6.79
N ILE A 72 -18.09 0.47 5.93
CA ILE A 72 -19.34 1.12 6.32
C ILE A 72 -20.44 0.13 5.90
N ARG A 73 -21.30 -0.25 6.86
CA ARG A 73 -22.52 -1.01 6.59
C ARG A 73 -23.70 -0.05 6.52
#